data_AF-A0A495W2R1-F1
#
_entry.id   AF-A0A495W2R1-F1
#
_cell.length_a   1.000
_cell.length_b   1.000
_cell.length_c   1.000
_cell.angle_alpha   90.00
_cell.angle_beta   90.00
_cell.angle_gamma   90.00
#
_symmetry.space_group_name_H-M   'P 1'
#
loop_
_entity.id
_entity.type
_entity.pdbx_description
1 polymer ?
#
loop_
_entity_poly.entity_id
_entity_poly.type
_entity_poly.pdbx_seq_one_letter_code
_entity_poly.pdbx_strand_id
1 'polypeptide(L)' 'MREVLGIILLVPQGLVPLVLMGLDVDARSWFVAMHLPAWAQLPAALAFVALGTLLTVSGVRVRRGR' A
#
# COMPACT_ATOMS: atom_id res chain seq x y z
N MET A 1 16.38 -0.03 -4.75
CA MET A 1 15.07 -0.19 -5.45
C MET A 1 14.01 -0.90 -4.60
N ARG A 2 14.30 -2.03 -3.94
CA ARG A 2 13.32 -2.75 -3.09
C ARG A 2 12.66 -1.88 -2.02
N GLU A 3 13.42 -1.04 -1.30
CA GLU A 3 12.89 -0.11 -0.30
C GLU A 3 11.88 0.87 -0.91
N VAL A 4 12.21 1.45 -2.07
CA VAL A 4 11.34 2.39 -2.80
C VAL A 4 10.03 1.71 -3.22
N LEU A 5 10.10 0.49 -3.77
CA LEU A 5 8.90 -0.29 -4.11
C LEU A 5 8.07 -0.61 -2.86
N GLY A 6 8.70 -0.95 -1.74
CA GLY A 6 8.01 -1.19 -0.47
C GLY A 6 7.27 0.04 0.02
N ILE A 7 7.90 1.22 -0.01
CA ILE A 7 7.27 2.49 0.39
C ILE A 7 6.10 2.83 -0.53
N ILE A 8 6.24 2.66 -1.85
CA ILE A 8 5.18 2.93 -2.83
C ILE A 8 3.97 2.02 -2.61
N LEU A 9 4.21 0.73 -2.37
CA LEU A 9 3.13 -0.22 -2.11
C LEU A 9 2.48 0.03 -0.73
N LEU A 10 3.26 0.43 0.26
CA LEU A 10 2.76 0.66 1.62
C LEU A 10 1.96 1.96 1.73
N VAL A 11 2.59 3.09 1.46
CA VAL A 11 2.05 4.41 1.81
C VAL A 11 1.00 4.82 0.78
N PRO A 12 1.35 5.01 -0.50
CA PRO A 12 0.37 5.28 -1.54
C PRO A 12 -0.66 4.19 -1.79
N GLN A 13 -0.24 2.95 -2.09
CA GLN A 13 -1.19 1.94 -2.60
C GLN A 13 -1.95 1.21 -1.49
N GLY A 14 -1.48 1.30 -0.24
CA GLY A 14 -2.09 0.66 0.92
C GLY A 14 -2.73 1.66 1.88
N LEU A 15 -1.92 2.41 2.62
CA LEU A 15 -2.38 3.25 3.73
C LEU A 15 -3.29 4.39 3.27
N VAL A 16 -2.92 5.12 2.20
CA VAL A 16 -3.75 6.22 1.70
C VAL A 16 -5.15 5.75 1.29
N PRO A 17 -5.34 4.69 0.48
CA PRO A 17 -6.67 4.19 0.15
C PRO A 17 -7.45 3.71 1.38
N LEU A 18 -6.81 3.11 2.40
CA LEU A 18 -7.51 2.77 3.66
C LEU A 18 -8.05 4.02 4.37
N VAL A 19 -7.28 5.11 4.40
CA VAL A 19 -7.72 6.38 4.99
C VAL A 19 -8.87 6.97 4.18
N LEU A 20 -8.77 6.97 2.84
CA LEU A 20 -9.82 7.50 1.97
C LEU A 20 -11.13 6.71 2.10
N MET A 21 -11.06 5.38 2.16
CA MET A 21 -12.23 4.53 2.43
C MET A 21 -12.84 4.82 3.80
N GLY A 22 -12.02 4.99 4.84
CA GLY A 22 -12.49 5.31 6.19
C GLY A 22 -13.14 6.71 6.29
N LEU A 23 -12.81 7.61 5.38
CA LEU A 23 -13.39 8.96 5.27
C LEU A 23 -14.52 9.05 4.24
N ASP A 24 -14.90 7.94 3.60
CA ASP A 24 -15.88 7.87 2.51
C ASP A 24 -15.58 8.84 1.35
N VAL A 25 -14.28 8.99 1.03
CA VAL A 25 -13.81 9.86 -0.06
C VAL A 25 -13.67 9.04 -1.34
N ASP A 26 -14.49 9.34 -2.36
CA ASP A 26 -14.34 8.76 -3.71
C ASP A 26 -13.21 9.46 -4.48
N ALA A 27 -11.97 9.10 -4.16
CA ALA A 27 -10.77 9.56 -4.87
C ALA A 27 -10.11 8.40 -5.63
N ARG A 28 -10.52 8.22 -6.90
CA ARG A 28 -9.97 7.21 -7.83
C ARG A 28 -8.69 7.66 -8.52
N SER A 29 -7.78 8.31 -7.80
CA SER A 29 -6.56 8.87 -8.40
C SER A 29 -5.57 7.78 -8.86
N TRP A 30 -4.43 7.64 -8.20
CA TRP A 30 -3.39 6.68 -8.58
C TRP A 30 -3.43 5.41 -7.72
N PHE A 31 -4.48 5.26 -6.92
CA PHE A 31 -4.66 4.17 -5.97
C PHE A 31 -5.40 3.00 -6.64
N VAL A 32 -4.69 1.90 -6.89
CA VAL A 32 -5.24 0.73 -7.57
C VAL A 32 -6.46 0.18 -6.82
N ALA A 33 -6.40 0.15 -5.49
CA ALA A 33 -7.50 -0.34 -4.65
C ALA A 33 -8.83 0.43 -4.87
N MET A 34 -8.76 1.73 -5.18
CA MET A 34 -9.96 2.58 -5.39
C MET A 34 -10.65 2.36 -6.75
N HIS A 35 -10.02 1.61 -7.66
CA HIS A 35 -10.59 1.26 -8.97
C HIS A 35 -11.30 -0.09 -8.96
N LEU A 36 -11.14 -0.86 -7.89
CA LEU A 36 -11.72 -2.19 -7.76
C LEU A 36 -13.21 -2.10 -7.35
N PRO A 37 -14.00 -3.14 -7.63
CA PRO A 37 -15.36 -3.23 -7.11
C PRO A 37 -15.35 -3.18 -5.57
N ALA A 38 -16.40 -2.61 -4.96
CA ALA A 38 -16.45 -2.29 -3.52
C ALA A 38 -16.00 -3.43 -2.59
N TRP A 39 -16.40 -4.67 -2.89
CA TRP A 39 -16.04 -5.86 -2.10
C TRP A 39 -14.54 -6.20 -2.15
N ALA A 40 -13.82 -5.75 -3.17
CA ALA A 40 -12.40 -6.02 -3.39
C ALA A 40 -11.48 -4.86 -2.96
N GLN A 41 -12.02 -3.66 -2.75
CA GLN A 41 -11.23 -2.47 -2.41
C GLN A 41 -10.45 -2.65 -1.10
N LEU A 42 -11.16 -3.01 -0.02
CA LEU A 42 -10.57 -3.20 1.30
C LEU A 42 -9.54 -4.36 1.31
N PRO A 43 -9.85 -5.56 0.78
CA PRO A 43 -8.86 -6.63 0.66
C PRO A 43 -7.59 -6.22 -0.11
N ALA A 44 -7.74 -5.49 -1.22
CA ALA A 44 -6.60 -5.04 -2.01
C ALA A 44 -5.74 -4.02 -1.27
N ALA A 45 -6.36 -3.03 -0.62
CA ALA A 45 -5.63 -2.03 0.18
C ALA A 45 -4.85 -2.69 1.33
N LEU A 46 -5.45 -3.67 2.02
CA LEU A 46 -4.78 -4.46 3.05
C LEU A 46 -3.61 -5.28 2.49
N ALA A 47 -3.78 -5.89 1.32
CA ALA A 47 -2.71 -6.62 0.64
C ALA A 47 -1.52 -5.70 0.30
N PHE A 48 -1.78 -4.49 -0.18
CA PHE A 48 -0.74 -3.50 -0.45
C PHE A 48 -0.01 -3.05 0.82
N VAL A 49 -0.71 -2.85 1.94
CA VAL A 49 -0.08 -2.57 3.25
C VAL A 49 0.81 -3.74 3.68
N ALA A 50 0.32 -4.97 3.61
CA ALA A 50 1.09 -6.14 4.02
C ALA A 50 2.36 -6.32 3.16
N LEU A 51 2.23 -6.28 1.83
CA LEU A 51 3.35 -6.41 0.91
C LEU A 51 4.34 -5.24 1.04
N GLY A 52 3.84 -4.02 1.11
CA GLY A 52 4.66 -2.83 1.28
C GLY A 52 5.46 -2.85 2.59
N THR A 53 4.84 -3.30 3.68
CA THR A 53 5.51 -3.49 4.98
C THR A 53 6.62 -4.54 4.87
N LEU A 54 6.30 -5.71 4.31
CA LEU A 54 7.28 -6.80 4.14
C LEU A 54 8.48 -6.36 3.31
N LEU A 55 8.25 -5.68 2.19
CA LEU A 55 9.31 -5.20 1.29
C LEU A 55 10.14 -4.08 1.92
N THR A 56 9.50 -3.14 2.62
CA THR A 56 10.18 -2.05 3.34
C THR A 56 11.07 -2.62 4.46
N VAL A 57 10.51 -3.49 5.31
CA VAL A 57 11.25 -4.12 6.41
C VAL A 57 12.40 -4.98 5.87
N SER A 58 12.17 -5.77 4.82
CA SER A 58 13.21 -6.58 4.19
C SER A 58 14.31 -5.73 3.58
N GLY A 59 13.96 -4.61 2.94
CA GLY A 59 14.91 -3.65 2.39
C GLY A 59 15.81 -3.04 3.47
N VAL A 60 15.19 -2.51 4.53
CA VAL A 60 15.92 -1.91 5.68
C VAL A 60 16.83 -2.93 6.35
N ARG A 61 16.38 -4.18 6.54
CA ARG A 61 17.20 -5.26 7.11
C ARG A 61 18.41 -5.57 6.23
N VAL A 62 18.22 -5.70 4.91
CA VAL A 62 19.33 -5.94 3.97
C VAL A 62 20.33 -4.79 3.98
N ARG A 63 19.87 -3.54 4.07
CA ARG A 63 20.74 -2.37 4.12
C ARG A 63 21.52 -2.27 5.43
N ARG A 64 20.97 -2.72 6.56
CA ARG A 64 21.67 -2.74 7.87
C ARG A 64 22.67 -3.89 8.01
N GLY A 65 22.50 -4.98 7.26
CA GLY A 65 23.40 -6.13 7.26
C GLY A 65 24.56 -6.03 6.26
N ARG A 66 24.64 -4.94 5.49
CA ARG A 66 25.79 -4.55 4.67
C ARG A 66 26.51 -3.40 5.33
#